data_AF-A0A7V5C1Z9-F1
#
_entry.id   AF-A0A7V5C1Z9-F1
#
_cell.length_a   1.000
_cell.length_b   1.000
_cell.length_c   1.000
_cell.angle_alpha   90.00
_cell.angle_beta   90.00
_cell.angle_gamma   90.00
#
_symmetry.space_group_name_H-M   'P 1'
#
loop_
_entity.id
_entity.type
_entity.pdbx_description
1 polymer ?
#
loop_
_entity_poly.entity_id
_entity_poly.type
_entity_poly.pdbx_seq_one_letter_code
_entity_poly.pdbx_strand_id
1 'polypeptide(L)'
;MNVAAIVALVAVGTLVLALAYYLVTVIVLLRRLIDTLGKITFGLRAIAHRTEPVNGIVAEIVEDLAAVDAALSVLVETKRGGERAS
;
A
#
# COMPACT_ATOMS: atom_id res chain seq x y z
N MET A 1 18.89 -58.67 -13.83
CA MET A 1 18.55 -57.28 -14.25
C MET A 1 19.79 -56.64 -14.84
N ASN A 2 19.69 -56.05 -16.03
CA ASN A 2 20.83 -55.38 -16.68
C ASN A 2 21.20 -54.09 -15.93
N VAL A 3 22.50 -53.79 -15.86
CA VAL A 3 23.04 -52.57 -15.23
C VAL A 3 22.39 -51.30 -15.80
N ALA A 4 22.17 -51.26 -17.13
CA ALA A 4 21.48 -50.15 -17.79
C ALA A 4 20.06 -49.89 -17.25
N ALA A 5 19.31 -50.94 -16.90
CA ALA A 5 17.97 -50.80 -16.35
C ALA A 5 17.97 -50.24 -14.93
N ILE A 6 18.96 -50.64 -14.11
CA ILE A 6 19.14 -50.12 -12.75
C ILE A 6 19.49 -48.63 -12.81
N VAL A 7 20.43 -48.25 -13.67
CA VAL A 7 20.83 -46.84 -13.85
C VAL A 7 19.66 -45.99 -14.32
N ALA A 8 18.88 -46.48 -15.29
CA ALA A 8 17.71 -45.77 -15.79
C ALA A 8 16.66 -45.53 -14.68
N LEU A 9 16.38 -46.55 -13.86
CA LEU A 9 15.45 -46.43 -12.74
C LEU A 9 15.93 -45.41 -11.69
N VAL A 10 17.21 -45.43 -11.34
CA VAL A 10 17.79 -44.47 -10.38
C VAL A 10 17.74 -43.05 -10.95
N ALA A 11 18.06 -42.86 -12.22
CA ALA A 11 18.02 -41.56 -12.87
C ALA A 11 16.60 -40.98 -12.87
N VAL A 12 15.61 -41.78 -13.29
CA VAL A 12 14.20 -41.36 -13.29
C VAL A 12 13.72 -41.09 -11.87
N GLY A 13 14.04 -41.97 -10.91
CA GLY A 13 13.66 -41.79 -9.51
C GLY A 13 14.22 -40.51 -8.90
N THR A 14 15.48 -40.19 -9.21
CA THR A 14 16.13 -38.95 -8.74
C THR A 14 15.49 -37.71 -9.36
N LEU A 15 15.14 -37.77 -10.65
CA LEU A 15 14.49 -36.66 -11.35
C LEU A 15 13.10 -36.38 -10.77
N VAL A 16 12.32 -37.44 -10.51
CA VAL A 16 11.01 -37.34 -9.86
C VAL A 16 11.14 -36.78 -8.45
N LEU A 17 12.14 -37.22 -7.67
CA LEU A 17 12.41 -36.67 -6.34
C LEU A 17 12.79 -35.19 -6.39
N ALA A 18 13.62 -34.79 -7.33
CA ALA A 18 14.00 -33.38 -7.52
C ALA A 18 12.77 -32.51 -7.87
N LEU A 19 11.90 -32.99 -8.76
CA LEU A 19 10.63 -32.33 -9.09
C LEU A 19 9.72 -32.21 -7.86
N ALA A 20 9.54 -33.29 -7.11
CA ALA A 20 8.72 -33.29 -5.91
C ALA A 20 9.24 -32.27 -4.88
N TYR A 21 10.56 -32.25 -4.66
CA TYR A 21 11.20 -31.30 -3.77
C TYR A 21 11.00 -29.84 -4.22
N TYR A 22 11.14 -29.58 -5.52
CA TYR A 22 10.92 -28.26 -6.09
C TYR A 22 9.48 -27.79 -5.86
N LEU A 23 8.48 -28.63 -6.13
CA LEU A 23 7.07 -28.30 -5.94
C LEU A 23 6.75 -28.00 -4.47
N VAL A 24 7.26 -28.81 -3.54
CA VAL A 24 7.09 -28.56 -2.10
C VAL A 24 7.69 -27.21 -1.72
N THR A 25 8.87 -26.89 -2.22
CA THR A 25 9.54 -25.60 -1.96
C THR A 25 8.71 -24.43 -2.45
N VAL A 26 8.16 -24.53 -3.66
CA VAL A 26 7.29 -23.51 -4.25
C VAL A 26 6.03 -23.32 -3.42
N ILE A 27 5.37 -24.41 -2.98
CA ILE A 27 4.17 -24.33 -2.14
C ILE A 27 4.46 -23.62 -0.81
N VAL A 28 5.58 -23.95 -0.16
CA VAL A 28 5.99 -23.31 1.10
C VAL A 28 6.27 -21.82 0.88
N LEU A 29 6.92 -21.47 -0.22
CA LEU A 29 7.17 -20.08 -0.57
C LEU A 29 5.87 -19.31 -0.80
N LEU A 30 4.93 -19.87 -1.56
CA LEU A 30 3.62 -19.26 -1.81
C LEU A 30 2.85 -19.03 -0.50
N ARG A 31 2.87 -20.00 0.43
CA ARG A 31 2.24 -19.83 1.75
C ARG A 31 2.85 -18.67 2.53
N ARG A 32 4.18 -18.55 2.56
CA ARG A 32 4.85 -17.42 3.23
C ARG A 32 4.48 -16.07 2.61
N LEU A 33 4.36 -16.02 1.28
CA LEU A 33 3.95 -14.80 0.59
C LEU A 33 2.50 -14.44 0.92
N ILE A 34 1.58 -15.41 0.96
CA ILE A 34 0.19 -15.18 1.37
C ILE A 34 0.11 -14.63 2.79
N ASP A 35 0.86 -15.20 3.74
CA ASP A 35 0.89 -14.70 5.13
C ASP A 35 1.44 -13.27 5.22
N THR A 36 2.46 -12.97 4.41
CA THR A 36 3.08 -11.64 4.36
C THR A 36 2.12 -10.62 3.73
N LEU A 37 1.47 -10.98 2.63
CA LEU A 37 0.47 -10.14 1.97
C LEU A 37 -0.72 -9.87 2.88
N GLY A 38 -1.21 -10.88 3.62
CA GLY A 38 -2.25 -10.69 4.63
C GLY A 38 -1.86 -9.63 5.66
N LYS A 39 -0.65 -9.71 6.22
CA LYS A 39 -0.12 -8.71 7.15
C LYS A 39 -0.01 -7.32 6.52
N ILE A 40 0.44 -7.23 5.27
CA ILE A 40 0.55 -5.94 4.55
C ILE A 40 -0.84 -5.33 4.34
N THR A 41 -1.84 -6.11 3.91
CA THR A 41 -3.22 -5.61 3.73
C THR A 41 -3.81 -5.13 5.05
N PHE A 42 -3.59 -5.83 6.16
CA PHE A 42 -4.00 -5.38 7.48
C PHE A 42 -3.28 -4.09 7.91
N GLY A 43 -1.97 -4.02 7.69
CA GLY A 43 -1.17 -2.82 7.96
C GLY A 43 -1.65 -1.61 7.14
N LEU A 44 -1.92 -1.81 5.86
CA LEU A 44 -2.42 -0.77 4.97
C LEU A 44 -3.81 -0.29 5.39
N ARG A 45 -4.70 -1.19 5.83
CA ARG A 45 -6.02 -0.83 6.36
C ARG A 45 -5.92 -0.03 7.65
N ALA A 46 -4.98 -0.38 8.53
CA ALA A 46 -4.71 0.40 9.74
C ALA A 46 -4.14 1.80 9.42
N ILE A 47 -3.26 1.91 8.42
CA ILE A 47 -2.75 3.20 7.94
C ILE A 47 -3.90 4.02 7.34
N ALA A 48 -4.74 3.42 6.50
CA ALA A 48 -5.90 4.09 5.92
C ALA A 48 -6.82 4.68 7.00
N HIS A 49 -7.10 3.93 8.06
CA HIS A 49 -7.91 4.39 9.18
C HIS A 49 -7.21 5.49 10.01
N ARG A 50 -5.87 5.47 10.10
CA ARG A 50 -5.08 6.54 10.74
C ARG A 50 -5.03 7.81 9.90
N THR A 51 -5.12 7.70 8.58
CA THR A 51 -5.13 8.85 7.64
C THR A 51 -6.53 9.41 7.41
N GLU A 52 -7.59 8.67 7.73
CA GLU A 52 -8.97 9.13 7.71
C GLU A 52 -9.19 10.44 8.52
N PRO A 53 -8.71 10.58 9.77
CA PRO A 53 -8.83 11.85 10.51
C PRO A 53 -8.00 13.00 9.91
N VAL A 54 -6.98 12.71 9.09
CA VAL A 54 -6.20 13.76 8.41
C VAL A 54 -7.07 14.50 7.39
N ASN A 55 -8.03 13.80 6.76
CA ASN A 55 -8.96 14.45 5.83
C ASN A 55 -9.88 15.46 6.54
N GLY A 56 -10.31 15.15 7.77
CA GLY A 56 -11.09 16.07 8.60
C GLY A 56 -10.31 17.32 9.00
N ILE A 57 -9.07 17.13 9.48
CA ILE A 57 -8.19 18.25 9.86
C ILE A 57 -7.86 19.15 8.65
N VAL A 58 -7.62 18.55 7.48
CA VAL A 58 -7.38 19.32 6.25
C VAL A 58 -8.62 20.11 5.82
N ALA A 59 -9.82 19.55 6.00
CA ALA A 59 -11.06 20.26 5.72
C ALA A 59 -11.28 21.45 6.67
N GLU A 60 -11.03 21.30 7.97
CA GLU A 60 -11.10 22.40 8.94
C GLU A 60 -10.10 23.51 8.60
N ILE A 61 -8.86 23.16 8.24
CA ILE A 61 -7.84 24.14 7.82
C ILE A 61 -8.30 24.90 6.58
N VAL A 62 -8.91 24.23 5.59
CA VAL A 62 -9.43 24.89 4.38
C VAL A 62 -10.55 25.86 4.72
N GLU A 63 -11.43 25.50 5.65
CA GLU A 63 -12.52 26.38 6.11
C GLU A 63 -11.96 27.62 6.84
N ASP A 64 -11.00 27.43 7.73
CA ASP A 64 -10.33 28.53 8.42
C ASP A 64 -9.61 29.48 7.45
N LEU A 65 -8.90 28.93 6.45
CA LEU A 65 -8.26 29.75 5.42
C LEU A 65 -9.28 30.53 4.58
N ALA A 66 -10.43 29.93 4.24
CA ALA A 66 -11.49 30.61 3.51
C ALA A 66 -12.09 31.76 4.34
N ALA A 67 -12.26 31.57 5.65
CA ALA A 67 -12.71 32.62 6.56
C ALA A 67 -11.71 33.79 6.66
N VAL A 68 -10.41 33.48 6.72
CA VAL A 68 -9.34 34.49 6.73
C VAL A 68 -9.31 35.27 5.42
N ASP A 69 -9.42 34.60 4.28
CA ASP A 69 -9.46 35.25 2.95
C ASP A 69 -10.67 36.19 2.82
N ALA A 70 -11.85 35.74 3.27
CA ALA A 70 -13.06 36.57 3.30
C ALA A 70 -12.85 37.83 4.17
N ALA A 71 -12.29 37.68 5.37
CA ALA A 71 -12.01 38.82 6.25
C ALA A 71 -10.99 39.80 5.65
N LEU A 72 -9.94 39.30 4.99
CA LEU A 72 -8.96 40.13 4.31
C LEU A 72 -9.56 40.88 3.12
N SER A 73 -10.40 40.23 2.31
CA SER A 73 -11.07 40.87 1.16
C SER A 73 -11.92 42.06 1.59
N VAL A 74 -12.71 41.90 2.67
CA VAL A 74 -13.54 42.97 3.25
C VAL A 74 -12.68 44.14 3.74
N LEU A 75 -11.55 43.86 4.39
CA LEU A 75 -10.62 44.91 4.82
C LEU A 75 -10.02 45.68 3.63
N VAL A 76 -9.64 44.97 2.57
CA VAL A 76 -9.07 45.58 1.36
C VAL A 76 -10.10 46.45 0.66
N GLU A 77 -11.35 45.99 0.54
CA GLU A 77 -12.45 46.78 -0.03
C GLU A 77 -12.75 48.03 0.79
N THR A 78 -12.76 47.90 2.11
CA THR A 78 -12.98 49.03 3.04
C THR A 78 -11.87 50.08 2.90
N LYS A 79 -10.60 49.65 2.84
CA LYS A 79 -9.46 50.55 2.63
C LYS A 79 -9.54 51.26 1.28
N ARG A 80 -9.91 50.54 0.21
CA ARG A 80 -10.09 51.11 -1.14
C ARG A 80 -11.23 52.12 -1.23
N GLY A 81 -12.29 51.94 -0.44
CA GLY A 81 -13.40 52.88 -0.33
C GLY A 81 -12.99 54.17 0.40
N GLY A 82 -12.19 54.06 1.46
CA GLY A 82 -11.68 55.21 2.21
C GLY A 82 -10.69 56.07 1.42
N GLU A 83 -9.87 55.46 0.56
CA GLU A 83 -8.87 56.17 -0.26
C GLU A 83 -9.47 56.95 -1.45
N ARG A 84 -10.73 56.69 -1.81
CA ARG A 84 -11.44 57.39 -2.90
C ARG A 84 -12.36 58.53 -2.40
N ALA A 85 -12.55 58.63 -1.08
CA ALA A 85 -13.41 59.64 -0.45
C ALA A 85 -12.62 60.79 0.20
N SER A 86 -11.29 60.79 0.07
CA SER A 86 -10.38 61.89 0.46
C SER A 86 -9.71 62.48 -0.76
#